data_AF-A0A319CAK3-F1
#
_entry.id   AF-A0A319CAK3-F1
#
_cell.length_a   1.000
_cell.length_b   1.000
_cell.length_c   1.000
_cell.angle_alpha   90.00
_cell.angle_beta   90.00
_cell.angle_gamma   90.00
#
_symmetry.space_group_name_H-M   'P 1'
#
loop_
_entity.id
_entity.type
_entity.pdbx_description
1 polymer ?
#
loop_
_entity_poly.entity_id
_entity_poly.type
_entity_poly.pdbx_seq_one_letter_code
_entity_poly.pdbx_strand_id
1 'polypeptide(L)' 'MDFYLDFGVLGRVRRYDIPETKVKGVCWVLPARDLGGDVAAQPYELRFVLERAAMERLRADALWRWLLVED' A
#
# COMPACT_ATOMS: atom_id res chain seq x y z
N MET A 1 -7.55 12.73 2.51
CA MET A 1 -8.65 11.78 2.76
C MET A 1 -8.22 10.95 3.96
N ASP A 2 -9.03 10.88 5.01
CA ASP A 2 -8.71 10.09 6.20
C ASP A 2 -9.27 8.67 6.01
N PHE A 3 -8.36 7.69 5.89
CA PHE A 3 -8.70 6.29 5.66
C PHE A 3 -8.88 5.50 6.96
N TYR A 4 -8.45 6.05 8.09
CA TYR A 4 -8.45 5.40 9.39
C TYR A 4 -9.42 6.07 10.37
N LEU A 5 -10.66 6.29 9.87
CA LEU A 5 -11.75 6.94 10.60
C LEU A 5 -12.12 6.19 11.89
N ASP A 6 -12.61 6.93 12.87
CA ASP A 6 -13.23 6.39 14.09
C ASP A 6 -14.75 6.35 13.95
N PHE A 7 -15.33 5.15 14.09
CA PHE A 7 -16.77 4.91 14.01
C PHE A 7 -17.44 4.86 15.39
N GLY A 8 -16.83 5.49 16.41
CA GLY A 8 -17.40 5.64 17.75
C GLY A 8 -17.43 4.32 18.50
N VAL A 9 -18.62 3.75 18.71
CA VAL A 9 -18.77 2.46 19.43
C VAL A 9 -18.11 1.29 18.71
N LEU A 10 -17.87 1.41 17.39
CA LEU A 10 -17.16 0.42 16.59
C LEU A 10 -15.64 0.65 16.56
N GLY A 11 -15.19 1.81 17.06
CA GLY A 11 -13.79 2.21 17.14
C GLY A 11 -13.16 2.60 15.80
N ARG A 12 -11.83 2.79 15.84
CA ARG A 12 -11.01 3.15 14.69
C ARG A 12 -10.85 1.99 13.72
N VAL A 13 -10.94 2.30 12.41
CA VAL A 13 -10.55 1.38 11.34
C VAL A 13 -9.13 0.87 11.61
N ARG A 14 -8.96 -0.45 11.68
CA ARG A 14 -7.64 -1.06 11.88
C ARG A 14 -6.91 -1.34 10.58
N ARG A 15 -7.67 -1.58 9.51
CA ARG A 15 -7.14 -1.91 8.20
C ARG A 15 -8.07 -1.36 7.12
N TYR A 16 -7.48 -0.58 6.22
CA TYR A 16 -8.09 -0.20 4.97
C TYR A 16 -7.60 -1.15 3.87
N ASP A 17 -8.50 -1.56 2.99
CA ASP A 17 -8.16 -2.37 1.83
C ASP A 17 -9.13 -2.08 0.68
N ILE A 18 -8.69 -2.31 -0.55
CA ILE A 18 -9.51 -2.14 -1.76
C ILE A 18 -10.02 -3.52 -2.18
N PRO A 19 -11.33 -3.69 -2.48
CA PRO A 19 -11.86 -4.94 -3.00
C PRO A 19 -11.08 -5.38 -4.25
N GLU A 20 -10.72 -6.66 -4.30
CA GLU A 20 -9.75 -7.19 -5.27
C GLU A 20 -10.31 -7.21 -6.70
N THR A 21 -10.32 -6.07 -7.39
CA THR A 21 -10.48 -6.01 -8.85
C THR A 21 -9.10 -6.03 -9.49
N LYS A 22 -8.68 -7.21 -9.99
CA LYS A 22 -7.40 -7.38 -10.72
C LYS A 22 -7.49 -6.76 -12.10
N VAL A 23 -7.37 -5.44 -12.19
CA VAL A 23 -7.26 -4.72 -13.47
C VAL A 23 -5.78 -4.61 -13.83
N LYS A 24 -5.36 -5.27 -14.91
CA LYS A 24 -3.96 -5.25 -15.36
C LYS A 24 -3.50 -3.82 -15.61
N GLY A 25 -2.29 -3.49 -15.15
CA GLY A 25 -1.68 -2.17 -15.34
C GLY A 25 -2.13 -1.11 -14.34
N VAL A 26 -3.04 -1.44 -13.43
CA VAL A 26 -3.41 -0.54 -12.33
C VAL A 26 -2.48 -0.74 -11.15
N CYS A 27 -2.01 0.38 -10.59
CA CYS A 27 -1.30 0.45 -9.32
C CYS A 27 -2.13 1.28 -8.34
N TRP A 28 -2.36 0.75 -7.16
CA TRP A 28 -2.99 1.47 -6.05
C TRP A 28 -1.92 1.99 -5.10
N VAL A 29 -2.09 3.23 -4.66
CA VAL A 29 -1.33 3.84 -3.57
C VAL A 29 -2.23 3.86 -2.36
N LEU A 30 -1.90 3.06 -1.35
CA LEU A 30 -2.65 2.89 -0.13
C LEU A 30 -1.91 3.59 1.02
N PRO A 31 -2.64 4.12 2.02
CA PRO A 31 -1.99 4.63 3.22
C PRO A 31 -1.32 3.46 3.97
N ALA A 32 -0.13 3.68 4.54
CA ALA A 32 0.49 2.65 5.37
C ALA A 32 -0.31 2.42 6.66
N ARG A 33 -0.19 1.19 7.16
CA ARG A 33 -0.79 0.79 8.43
C ARG A 33 -0.08 1.51 9.57
N ASP A 34 -0.88 2.24 10.33
CA ASP A 34 -0.59 2.60 11.71
C ASP A 34 0.72 3.35 11.93
N LEU A 35 0.68 4.68 11.87
CA LEU A 35 1.73 5.49 12.46
C LEU A 35 1.07 6.66 13.17
N GLY A 36 0.97 6.59 14.51
CA GLY A 36 0.79 7.80 15.30
C GLY A 36 1.86 8.82 14.89
N GLY A 37 1.44 9.91 14.24
CA GLY A 37 2.35 10.86 13.61
C GLY A 37 1.68 11.71 12.54
N ASP A 38 2.43 12.67 11.98
CA ASP A 38 2.00 13.53 10.88
C ASP A 38 1.74 12.71 9.62
N VAL A 39 0.53 12.87 9.06
CA VAL A 39 0.07 12.20 7.82
C VAL A 39 1.01 12.46 6.65
N ALA A 40 1.68 13.61 6.61
CA ALA A 40 2.62 13.96 5.55
C ALA A 40 3.91 13.10 5.56
N ALA A 41 4.25 12.50 6.70
CA ALA A 41 5.46 11.70 6.90
C ALA A 41 5.22 10.18 6.87
N GLN A 42 3.97 9.73 6.66
CA GLN A 42 3.65 8.31 6.67
C GLN A 42 4.08 7.62 5.36
N PRO A 43 4.61 6.39 5.42
CA PRO A 43 4.90 5.60 4.24
C PRO A 43 3.60 5.23 3.51
N TYR A 44 3.74 4.76 2.27
CA TYR A 44 2.63 4.30 1.45
C TYR A 44 2.80 2.83 1.10
N GLU A 45 1.69 2.09 1.08
CA GLU A 45 1.65 0.73 0.55
C GLU A 45 1.32 0.80 -0.95
N LEU A 46 2.20 0.28 -1.81
CA LEU A 46 1.94 0.16 -3.25
C LEU A 46 1.41 -1.23 -3.60
N ARG A 47 0.30 -1.28 -4.34
CA ARG A 47 -0.26 -2.55 -4.83
C ARG A 47 -0.37 -2.57 -6.35
N PHE A 48 0.45 -3.43 -6.96
CA PHE A 48 0.51 -3.61 -8.40
C PHE A 48 -0.32 -4.81 -8.86
N VAL A 49 -1.06 -4.64 -9.95
CA VAL A 49 -1.65 -5.76 -10.70
C VAL A 49 -0.92 -5.90 -12.03
N LEU A 50 0.02 -6.86 -12.08
CA LEU A 50 0.86 -7.13 -13.24
C LEU A 50 0.71 -8.57 -13.70
N GLU A 51 1.07 -8.81 -14.96
CA GLU A 51 1.26 -10.18 -15.44
C GLU A 51 2.44 -10.84 -14.72
N ARG A 52 2.43 -12.17 -14.65
CA ARG A 52 3.42 -12.94 -13.90
C ARG A 52 4.86 -12.60 -14.29
N ALA A 53 5.16 -12.58 -15.58
CA ALA A 53 6.51 -12.27 -16.08
C ALA A 53 6.95 -10.83 -15.74
N ALA A 54 6.01 -9.87 -15.74
CA ALA A 54 6.30 -8.50 -15.33
C ALA A 54 6.53 -8.40 -13.81
N MET A 55 5.76 -9.14 -13.01
CA MET A 55 5.96 -9.23 -11.56
C MET A 55 7.32 -9.85 -11.21
N GLU A 56 7.75 -10.88 -11.93
CA GLU A 56 9.08 -11.49 -11.76
C GLU A 56 10.21 -10.50 -12.07
N ARG A 57 10.08 -9.73 -13.16
CA ARG A 57 11.04 -8.67 -13.51
C ARG A 57 11.10 -7.57 -12.45
N LEU A 58 9.94 -7.09 -12.00
CA LEU A 58 9.87 -6.06 -10.95
C LEU A 58 10.56 -6.53 -9.66
N ARG A 59 10.35 -7.78 -9.24
CA ARG A 59 11.01 -8.36 -8.05
C ARG A 59 12.51 -8.53 -8.20
N ALA A 60 13.01 -8.66 -9.42
CA ALA A 60 14.43 -8.79 -9.73
C ALA A 60 15.13 -7.43 -9.90
N ASP A 61 14.36 -6.36 -10.14
CA ASP A 61 14.86 -5.03 -10.43
C ASP A 61 15.66 -4.44 -9.25
N ALA A 62 16.79 -3.80 -9.56
CA ALA A 62 17.72 -3.27 -8.57
C ALA A 62 17.16 -2.06 -7.83
N LEU A 63 16.43 -1.17 -8.52
CA LEU A 63 15.79 -0.02 -7.91
C LEU A 63 14.66 -0.48 -6.99
N TRP A 64 13.85 -1.43 -7.45
CA TRP A 64 12.74 -1.96 -6.64
C TRP A 64 13.23 -2.68 -5.38
N ARG A 65 14.34 -3.41 -5.47
CA ARG A 65 14.98 -4.01 -4.30
C ARG A 65 15.52 -2.97 -3.33
N TRP A 66 16.20 -1.93 -3.84
CA TRP A 66 16.70 -0.84 -3.00
C TRP A 66 15.56 -0.12 -2.27
N LEU A 67 14.44 0.15 -2.94
CA LEU A 67 13.25 0.79 -2.34
C LEU A 67 12.58 -0.02 -1.23
N LEU A 68 12.72 -1.35 -1.26
CA LEU A 68 12.09 -2.26 -0.30
C LEU A 68 13.00 -2.69 0.86
N VAL A 69 14.28 -2.28 0.85
CA VAL A 69 15.16 -2.49 1.99
C VAL A 69 14.88 -1.37 2.98
N GLU A 70 14.16 -1.71 4.05
CA GLU A 70 14.06 -0.88 5.26
C GLU A 70 15.40 -0.95 6.02
N ASP A 71 15.97 0.21 6.36
CA ASP A 71 16.98 0.36 7.44
C ASP A 71 16.25 0.62 8.78
#